data_AF-A0A936TJV3-F1
#
_entry.id   AF-A0A936TJV3-F1
#
_cell.length_a   1.000
_cell.length_b   1.000
_cell.length_c   1.000
_cell.angle_alpha   90.00
_cell.angle_beta   90.00
_cell.angle_gamma   90.00
#
_symmetry.space_group_name_H-M   'P 1'
#
loop_
_entity.id
_entity.type
_entity.pdbx_description
1 polymer ?
#
loop_
_entity_poly.entity_id
_entity_poly.type
_entity_poly.pdbx_seq_one_letter_code
_entity_poly.pdbx_strand_id
1 'polypeptide(L)'
;MNGFAKYALYFLLGGSIVSFSTYLGSQGKSFLAALVSTFPAITGVTFILLYANGGGATTVDYAKNLLWFVPPWMVYVVVMILGIPRLGFWPAMAGSLILYMGCIGLLKMMVR
;
A
#
# COMPACT_ATOMS: atom_id res chain seq x y z
N MET A 1 21.14 -15.13 2.55
CA MET A 1 19.94 -15.97 2.42
C MET A 1 19.88 -16.52 1.00
N ASN A 2 19.60 -17.81 0.82
CA ASN A 2 19.38 -18.40 -0.51
C ASN A 2 18.18 -17.71 -1.19
N GLY A 3 18.17 -17.58 -2.53
CA GLY A 3 17.14 -16.86 -3.28
C GLY A 3 15.73 -17.39 -3.01
N PHE A 4 15.57 -18.72 -2.96
CA PHE A 4 14.30 -19.37 -2.62
C PHE A 4 13.77 -18.96 -1.24
N ALA A 5 14.63 -18.97 -0.21
CA ALA A 5 14.25 -18.58 1.15
C ALA A 5 13.78 -17.11 1.23
N LYS A 6 14.38 -16.22 0.43
CA LYS A 6 13.98 -14.82 0.33
C LYS A 6 12.57 -14.66 -0.22
N TYR A 7 12.26 -15.32 -1.34
CA TYR A 7 10.93 -15.25 -1.94
C TYR A 7 9.86 -15.94 -1.10
N ALA A 8 10.19 -17.07 -0.46
CA ALA A 8 9.31 -17.74 0.48
C ALA A 8 8.95 -16.84 1.67
N LEU A 9 9.92 -16.12 2.23
CA LEU A 9 9.67 -15.14 3.30
C LEU A 9 8.75 -14.00 2.83
N TYR A 10 8.98 -13.45 1.64
CA TYR A 10 8.11 -12.38 1.10
C TYR A 10 6.68 -12.86 0.86
N PHE A 11 6.52 -14.09 0.36
CA PHE A 11 5.21 -14.71 0.21
C PHE A 11 4.51 -14.90 1.55
N LEU A 12 5.21 -15.42 2.57
CA LEU A 12 4.65 -15.62 3.91
C LEU A 12 4.26 -14.29 4.57
N LEU A 13 5.07 -13.25 4.43
CA LEU A 13 4.74 -11.92 4.95
C LEU A 13 3.49 -11.34 4.27
N GLY A 14 3.45 -11.35 2.94
CA GLY A 14 2.30 -10.87 2.17
C GLY A 14 1.03 -11.68 2.46
N GLY A 15 1.13 -13.00 2.39
CA GLY A 15 0.03 -13.92 2.68
C GLY A 15 -0.51 -13.78 4.10
N SER A 16 0.37 -13.57 5.09
CA SER A 16 -0.03 -13.35 6.48
C SER A 16 -0.79 -12.03 6.64
N ILE A 17 -0.30 -10.93 6.06
CA ILE A 17 -0.97 -9.62 6.13
C ILE A 17 -2.37 -9.70 5.52
N VAL A 18 -2.51 -10.31 4.34
CA VAL A 18 -3.82 -10.47 3.66
C VAL A 18 -4.75 -11.38 4.48
N SER A 19 -4.24 -12.49 4.99
CA SER A 19 -5.04 -13.45 5.76
C SER A 19 -5.54 -12.85 7.07
N PHE A 20 -4.66 -12.21 7.85
CA PHE A 20 -5.03 -11.59 9.12
C PHE A 20 -5.96 -10.40 8.95
N SER A 21 -5.70 -9.53 7.98
CA SER A 21 -6.60 -8.40 7.71
C SER A 21 -7.99 -8.87 7.30
N THR A 22 -8.08 -9.89 6.44
CA THR A 22 -9.36 -10.48 6.02
C THR A 22 -10.08 -11.13 7.20
N TYR A 23 -9.38 -11.92 8.02
CA TYR A 23 -9.94 -12.55 9.21
C TYR A 23 -10.44 -11.53 10.23
N LEU A 24 -9.67 -10.48 10.52
CA LEU A 24 -10.10 -9.43 11.44
C LEU A 24 -11.28 -8.63 10.87
N GLY A 25 -11.28 -8.37 9.56
CA GLY A 25 -12.36 -7.69 8.85
C GLY A 25 -13.66 -8.48 8.89
N SER A 26 -13.60 -9.80 8.65
CA SER A 26 -14.78 -10.68 8.71
C SER A 26 -15.36 -10.81 10.11
N GLN A 27 -14.57 -10.53 11.15
CA GLN A 27 -15.01 -10.49 12.55
C GLN A 27 -15.54 -9.11 12.98
N GLY A 28 -15.73 -8.16 12.04
CA GLY A 28 -16.19 -6.81 12.33
C GLY A 28 -15.13 -5.91 12.99
N LYS A 29 -13.89 -6.37 13.14
CA LYS A 29 -12.79 -5.60 13.74
C LYS A 29 -12.10 -4.71 12.70
N SER A 30 -12.87 -3.84 12.05
CA SER A 30 -12.44 -3.06 10.88
C SER A 30 -11.19 -2.20 11.11
N PHE A 31 -11.04 -1.61 12.30
CA PHE A 31 -9.85 -0.83 12.64
C PHE A 31 -8.57 -1.68 12.68
N LEU A 32 -8.64 -2.86 13.31
CA LEU A 32 -7.49 -3.78 13.37
C LEU A 32 -7.19 -4.40 12.00
N ALA A 33 -8.23 -4.68 11.22
CA ALA A 33 -8.07 -5.12 9.83
C ALA A 33 -7.31 -4.07 9.00
N ALA A 34 -7.69 -2.79 9.13
CA ALA A 34 -7.01 -1.69 8.47
C ALA A 34 -5.55 -1.55 8.95
N LEU A 35 -5.31 -1.58 10.27
CA LEU A 35 -3.96 -1.53 10.85
C LEU A 35 -3.05 -2.62 10.28
N VAL A 36 -3.51 -3.87 10.25
CA VAL A 36 -2.74 -5.00 9.73
C VAL A 36 -2.47 -4.81 8.24
N SER A 37 -3.48 -4.43 7.45
CA SER A 37 -3.32 -4.18 6.01
C SER A 37 -2.34 -3.05 5.70
N THR A 38 -2.26 -2.02 6.54
CA THR A 38 -1.38 -0.87 6.35
C THR A 38 -0.06 -0.98 7.11
N PHE A 39 0.19 -2.10 7.80
CA PHE A 39 1.43 -2.29 8.54
C PHE A 39 2.62 -2.20 7.58
N PRO A 40 3.63 -1.34 7.82
CA PRO A 40 4.65 -1.00 6.84
C PRO A 40 5.76 -2.06 6.76
N ALA A 41 5.40 -3.35 6.63
CA ALA A 41 6.36 -4.45 6.57
C ALA A 41 7.30 -4.32 5.35
N ILE A 42 6.71 -4.21 4.15
CA ILE A 42 7.48 -4.11 2.90
C ILE A 42 8.30 -2.82 2.91
N THR A 43 7.68 -1.69 3.24
CA THR A 43 8.35 -0.38 3.30
C THR A 43 9.50 -0.39 4.31
N GLY A 44 9.32 -0.99 5.49
CA GLY A 44 10.36 -1.11 6.50
C GLY A 44 11.56 -1.93 6.01
N VAL A 45 11.32 -3.07 5.36
CA VAL A 45 12.37 -3.86 4.71
C VAL A 45 13.09 -3.04 3.64
N THR A 46 12.35 -2.30 2.81
CA THR A 46 12.93 -1.41 1.79
C THR A 46 13.80 -0.33 2.42
N PHE A 47 13.39 0.30 3.52
CA PHE A 47 14.21 1.29 4.23
C PHE A 47 15.52 0.68 4.75
N ILE A 48 15.47 -0.51 5.35
CA ILE A 48 16.67 -1.20 5.83
C ILE A 48 17.63 -1.46 4.66
N LEU A 49 17.11 -1.97 3.54
CA LEU A 49 17.93 -2.28 2.37
C LEU A 49 18.51 -1.03 1.70
N LEU A 50 17.71 0.03 1.55
CA LEU A 50 18.19 1.30 0.99
C LEU A 50 19.26 1.92 1.89
N TYR A 51 19.08 1.88 3.20
CA TYR A 51 20.06 2.40 4.14
C TYR A 51 21.36 1.60 4.08
N ALA A 52 21.27 0.26 4.05
CA ALA A 52 22.43 -0.61 3.98
C ALA A 52 23.24 -0.48 2.67
N ASN A 53 22.59 -0.18 1.54
CA ASN A 53 23.25 -0.14 0.23
C ASN A 53 23.55 1.29 -0.28
N GLY A 54 22.74 2.28 0.11
CA GLY A 54 22.80 3.64 -0.42
C GLY A 54 22.86 4.73 0.66
N GLY A 55 22.92 4.36 1.95
CA GLY A 55 23.06 5.28 3.07
C GLY A 55 21.80 6.10 3.38
N GLY A 56 21.96 7.07 4.29
CA GLY A 56 20.87 7.89 4.82
C GLY A 56 20.18 8.76 3.77
N ALA A 57 20.95 9.43 2.89
CA ALA A 57 20.40 10.34 1.89
C ALA A 57 19.42 9.63 0.93
N THR A 58 19.83 8.49 0.37
CA THR A 58 18.99 7.66 -0.52
C THR A 58 17.71 7.19 0.18
N THR A 59 17.83 6.80 1.45
CA THR A 59 16.69 6.35 2.27
C THR A 59 15.69 7.49 2.51
N VAL A 60 16.18 8.68 2.83
CA VAL A 60 15.35 9.87 3.06
C VAL A 60 14.66 10.32 1.78
N ASP A 61 15.37 10.32 0.65
CA ASP A 61 14.77 10.72 -0.63
C ASP A 61 13.69 9.73 -1.09
N TYR A 62 13.89 8.43 -0.85
CA TYR A 62 12.83 7.43 -1.02
C TYR A 62 11.63 7.72 -0.10
N ALA A 63 11.86 8.03 1.19
CA ALA A 63 10.79 8.36 2.13
C ALA A 63 9.96 9.58 1.67
N LYS A 64 10.63 10.65 1.21
CA LYS A 64 9.99 11.85 0.67
C LYS A 64 9.13 11.53 -0.55
N ASN A 65 9.67 10.71 -1.47
CA ASN A 65 8.93 10.29 -2.65
C ASN A 65 7.72 9.42 -2.30
N LEU A 66 7.84 8.57 -1.30
CA LEU A 66 6.74 7.73 -0.83
C LEU A 66 5.55 8.54 -0.31
N LEU A 67 5.79 9.70 0.33
CA LEU A 67 4.71 10.57 0.84
C LEU A 67 3.79 11.09 -0.28
N TRP A 68 4.30 11.27 -1.49
CA TRP A 68 3.47 11.70 -2.64
C TRP A 68 2.41 10.68 -3.04
N PHE A 69 2.53 9.41 -2.61
CA PHE A 69 1.52 8.39 -2.87
C PHE A 69 0.36 8.41 -1.87
N VAL A 70 0.46 9.17 -0.78
CA VAL A 70 -0.61 9.29 0.22
C VAL A 70 -1.86 9.98 -0.35
N PRO A 71 -1.79 11.13 -1.05
CA PRO A 71 -2.98 11.76 -1.64
C PRO A 71 -3.73 10.85 -2.66
N PRO A 72 -3.07 10.18 -3.64
CA PRO A 72 -3.73 9.21 -4.50
C PRO A 72 -4.40 8.09 -3.71
N TRP A 73 -3.74 7.56 -2.67
CA TRP A 73 -4.32 6.53 -1.81
C TRP A 73 -5.58 7.02 -1.08
N MET A 74 -5.58 8.26 -0.58
CA MET A 74 -6.77 8.87 0.02
C MET A 74 -7.94 8.94 -0.96
N VAL A 75 -7.67 9.32 -2.22
CA VAL A 75 -8.70 9.33 -3.28
C VAL A 75 -9.26 7.93 -3.48
N TYR A 76 -8.40 6.91 -3.60
CA TYR A 76 -8.82 5.52 -3.72
C TYR A 76 -9.77 5.09 -2.59
N VAL A 77 -9.39 5.33 -1.33
CA VAL A 77 -10.18 4.94 -0.16
C VAL A 77 -11.52 5.69 -0.10
N VAL A 78 -11.52 7.00 -0.33
CA VAL A 78 -12.75 7.82 -0.33
C VAL A 78 -13.70 7.35 -1.42
N VAL A 79 -13.21 7.04 -2.61
CA VAL A 79 -14.03 6.50 -3.70
C VAL A 79 -14.59 5.13 -3.34
N MET A 80 -13.86 4.27 -2.63
CA MET A 80 -14.39 3.00 -2.14
C MET A 80 -15.52 3.20 -1.10
N ILE A 81 -15.32 4.10 -0.13
CA ILE A 81 -16.32 4.44 0.89
C ILE A 81 -17.62 4.95 0.25
N LEU A 82 -17.50 5.84 -0.74
CA LEU A 82 -18.63 6.46 -1.41
C LEU A 82 -19.23 5.59 -2.53
N GLY A 83 -18.40 4.78 -3.18
CA GLY A 83 -18.76 4.02 -4.37
C GLY A 83 -19.47 2.72 -4.04
N ILE A 84 -18.99 1.96 -3.04
CA ILE A 84 -19.56 0.64 -2.70
C ILE A 84 -21.07 0.72 -2.43
N PRO A 85 -21.58 1.67 -1.60
CA PRO A 85 -23.02 1.74 -1.31
C PRO A 85 -23.89 2.11 -2.50
N ARG A 86 -23.32 2.70 -3.57
CA ARG A 86 -24.06 3.26 -4.70
C ARG A 86 -23.96 2.42 -5.97
N LEU A 87 -22.78 1.85 -6.23
CA LEU A 87 -22.44 1.18 -7.47
C LEU A 87 -22.12 -0.31 -7.28
N GLY A 88 -22.07 -0.78 -6.02
CA GLY A 88 -21.54 -2.10 -5.68
C GLY A 88 -20.01 -2.16 -5.71
N PHE A 89 -19.46 -3.32 -5.34
CA PHE A 89 -18.02 -3.47 -5.11
C PHE A 89 -17.19 -3.34 -6.40
N TRP A 90 -17.50 -4.11 -7.45
CA TRP A 90 -16.66 -4.19 -8.63
C TRP A 90 -16.53 -2.86 -9.41
N PRO A 91 -17.62 -2.10 -9.66
CA PRO A 91 -17.50 -0.80 -10.29
C PRO A 91 -16.76 0.23 -9.43
N ALA A 92 -17.00 0.22 -8.11
CA ALA A 92 -16.30 1.11 -7.18
C ALA A 92 -14.78 0.81 -7.15
N MET A 93 -14.40 -0.48 -7.18
CA MET A 93 -13.01 -0.93 -7.23
C MET A 93 -12.32 -0.51 -8.53
N ALA A 94 -12.97 -0.72 -9.69
CA ALA A 94 -12.42 -0.30 -10.97
C ALA A 94 -12.26 1.24 -11.03
N GLY A 95 -13.28 1.99 -10.62
CA GLY A 95 -13.25 3.45 -10.61
C GLY A 95 -12.19 4.03 -9.68
N SER A 96 -12.04 3.48 -8.47
CA SER A 96 -11.04 3.93 -7.50
C SER A 96 -9.61 3.68 -7.99
N LEU A 97 -9.35 2.54 -8.64
CA LEU A 97 -8.05 2.24 -9.25
C LEU A 97 -7.73 3.18 -10.42
N ILE A 98 -8.70 3.47 -11.29
CA ILE A 98 -8.51 4.41 -12.40
C ILE A 98 -8.15 5.80 -11.86
N LEU A 99 -8.88 6.28 -10.85
CA LEU A 99 -8.62 7.58 -10.23
C LEU A 99 -7.26 7.61 -9.53
N TYR A 100 -6.89 6.54 -8.80
CA TYR A 100 -5.57 6.40 -8.19
C TYR A 100 -4.44 6.57 -9.22
N MET A 101 -4.53 5.85 -10.34
CA MET A 101 -3.54 5.91 -11.42
C MET A 101 -3.53 7.29 -12.09
N GLY A 102 -4.70 7.91 -12.27
CA GLY A 102 -4.83 9.28 -12.76
C GLY A 102 -4.13 10.30 -11.85
N CYS A 103 -4.34 10.21 -10.53
CA CYS A 103 -3.67 11.07 -9.55
C CYS A 103 -2.15 10.91 -9.58
N ILE A 104 -1.64 9.68 -9.70
CA ILE A 104 -0.20 9.44 -9.86
C ILE A 104 0.32 10.08 -11.14
N GLY A 105 -0.40 9.94 -12.26
CA GLY A 105 -0.05 10.57 -13.53
C GLY A 105 0.06 12.08 -13.40
N LEU A 106 -0.92 12.72 -12.74
CA LEU A 106 -0.91 14.15 -12.46
C LEU A 106 0.28 14.56 -11.58
N LEU A 107 0.51 13.85 -10.47
CA LEU A 107 1.63 14.13 -9.57
C LEU A 107 2.98 14.05 -10.29
N LYS A 108 3.18 13.02 -11.12
CA LYS A 108 4.40 12.88 -11.92
C LYS A 108 4.60 14.05 -12.89
N MET A 109 3.53 14.63 -13.42
CA MET A 109 3.63 15.81 -14.28
C MET A 109 3.93 17.09 -13.50
N MET A 110 3.53 17.16 -12.23
CA MET A 110 3.74 18.32 -11.36
C MET A 110 5.11 18.33 -10.70
N VAL A 111 5.62 17.17 -10.28
CA VAL A 111 6.90 16.98 -9.58
C VAL A 111 8.05 16.80 -10.59
N ARG A 112 8.14 17.69 -11.59
CA ARG A 112 9.21 17.62 -12.61
C ARG A 112 10.61 17.78 -12.02
#